data_AF-A0A9E1MEV8-F1
#
_entry.id   AF-A0A9E1MEV8-F1
#
_cell.length_a   1.000
_cell.length_b   1.000
_cell.length_c   1.000
_cell.angle_alpha   90.00
_cell.angle_beta   90.00
_cell.angle_gamma   90.00
#
_symmetry.space_group_name_H-M   'P 1'
#
loop_
_entity.id
_entity.type
_entity.pdbx_description
1 polymer ?
#
loop_
_entity_poly.entity_id
_entity_poly.type
_entity_poly.pdbx_seq_one_letter_code
_entity_poly.pdbx_strand_id
1 'polypeptide(L)'
;MKKIATFLLIGIILVLPLSVKAISTSATSSILMDMDSNRVLYESNPHTIRSIASISKIMTGILAVESGKMEKTVTVDDTVLKAYGSGIYVKPGEKLKLKDLVYGLMLRSGNDAAVMIAKYVGGSVPKFVKLMNQKASEIGMKDTTFNNPSGLDEKEQIGNFSTAYDMALLTSYAMQNEDYQKIVGTKKYTLKTNKNTYVWHNKNKLLNTYQYTTGGKTGFTKKARRTLVSTASKDNLNLVVVTLNDGDDFKDHMNLHDYGFTTYQKYHILKKGTIKIKGEKYYKNERLYIKKDVDYPIRMDEKEGVRLNFELDKKKQLKNNGKVGNVEVKLGEQTVYKVPIYVEKKQAKKKGWFHLW
;
A
#
# COMPACT_ATOMS: atom_id res chain seq x y z
N MET A 1 -5.39 -78.39 2.43
CA MET A 1 -4.39 -77.55 3.14
C MET A 1 -3.51 -76.90 2.07
N LYS A 2 -3.33 -75.60 1.86
CA LYS A 2 -3.65 -74.35 2.58
C LYS A 2 -4.04 -73.30 1.51
N LYS A 3 -5.05 -72.48 1.79
CA LYS A 3 -5.42 -71.30 0.98
C LYS A 3 -4.37 -70.20 1.19
N ILE A 4 -3.84 -69.65 0.10
CA ILE A 4 -2.98 -68.46 0.14
C ILE A 4 -3.90 -67.25 0.29
N ALA A 5 -3.92 -66.65 1.48
CA ALA A 5 -4.62 -65.40 1.74
C ALA A 5 -3.70 -64.24 1.38
N THR A 6 -4.03 -63.53 0.30
CA THR A 6 -3.44 -62.24 -0.06
C THR A 6 -3.86 -61.22 1.01
N PHE A 7 -2.93 -60.83 1.89
CA PHE A 7 -3.19 -59.72 2.81
C PHE A 7 -3.13 -58.42 2.04
N LEU A 8 -4.31 -57.85 1.82
CA LEU A 8 -4.52 -56.51 1.30
C LEU A 8 -4.03 -55.51 2.36
N LEU A 9 -2.78 -55.06 2.25
CA LEU A 9 -2.29 -53.94 3.06
C LEU A 9 -2.85 -52.64 2.45
N ILE A 10 -4.13 -52.35 2.71
CA ILE A 10 -4.66 -50.99 2.57
C ILE A 10 -3.98 -50.19 3.68
N GLY A 11 -2.83 -49.61 3.34
CA GLY A 11 -2.17 -48.63 4.18
C GLY A 11 -3.15 -47.51 4.48
N ILE A 12 -3.50 -47.40 5.76
CA ILE A 12 -4.18 -46.27 6.39
C ILE A 12 -3.53 -44.99 5.85
N ILE A 13 -4.20 -44.33 4.89
CA ILE A 13 -3.88 -42.95 4.55
C ILE A 13 -4.20 -42.17 5.82
N LEU A 14 -3.13 -41.74 6.49
CA LEU A 14 -3.14 -40.80 7.60
C LEU A 14 -4.13 -39.67 7.30
N VAL A 15 -5.28 -39.72 7.97
CA VAL A 15 -6.12 -38.53 8.19
C VAL A 15 -5.40 -37.70 9.25
N LEU A 16 -4.25 -37.13 8.89
CA LEU A 16 -3.72 -36.01 9.66
C LEU A 16 -4.76 -34.90 9.52
N PRO A 17 -5.34 -34.38 10.61
CA PRO A 17 -6.18 -33.20 10.50
C PRO A 17 -5.29 -32.10 9.94
N LEU A 18 -5.53 -31.73 8.69
CA LEU A 18 -5.01 -30.49 8.13
C LEU A 18 -5.61 -29.39 9.00
N SER A 19 -4.87 -28.95 10.01
CA SER A 19 -5.22 -27.80 10.82
C SER A 19 -5.09 -26.58 9.92
N VAL A 20 -6.13 -26.29 9.15
CA VAL A 20 -6.28 -25.00 8.48
C VAL A 20 -6.46 -23.98 9.60
N LYS A 21 -5.39 -23.28 9.94
CA LYS A 21 -5.47 -22.13 10.85
C LYS A 21 -6.25 -21.03 10.13
N ALA A 22 -7.57 -21.01 10.34
CA ALA A 22 -8.38 -19.88 9.95
C ALA A 22 -7.98 -18.69 10.83
N ILE A 23 -7.39 -17.66 10.24
CA ILE A 23 -7.16 -16.39 10.93
C ILE A 23 -8.49 -15.63 10.99
N SER A 24 -8.84 -15.13 12.17
CA SER A 24 -10.01 -14.30 12.40
C SER A 24 -9.60 -13.01 13.11
N THR A 25 -10.42 -11.98 12.92
CA THR A 25 -10.26 -10.68 13.58
C THR A 25 -11.55 -10.32 14.30
N SER A 26 -11.46 -9.47 15.32
CA SER A 26 -12.58 -8.78 15.96
C SER A 26 -13.12 -7.63 15.11
N ALA A 27 -12.44 -7.29 14.02
CA ALA A 27 -12.84 -6.27 13.05
C ALA A 27 -14.11 -6.65 12.27
N THR A 28 -14.95 -5.65 12.02
CA THR A 28 -16.10 -5.82 11.10
C THR A 28 -15.74 -5.80 9.62
N SER A 29 -14.60 -5.18 9.28
CA SER A 29 -13.95 -5.29 7.97
C SER A 29 -12.44 -5.30 8.16
N SER A 30 -11.74 -6.18 7.46
CA SER A 30 -10.29 -6.32 7.54
C SER A 30 -9.70 -6.75 6.20
N ILE A 31 -8.43 -6.37 5.98
CA ILE A 31 -7.66 -6.79 4.83
C ILE A 31 -6.16 -6.85 5.18
N LEU A 32 -5.48 -7.81 4.58
CA LEU A 32 -4.02 -7.91 4.50
C LEU A 32 -3.64 -7.92 3.02
N MET A 33 -2.74 -7.03 2.62
CA MET A 33 -2.33 -6.87 1.22
C MET A 33 -0.81 -6.67 1.12
N ASP A 34 -0.21 -7.25 0.09
CA ASP A 34 1.16 -6.91 -0.31
C ASP A 34 1.15 -5.56 -1.05
N MET A 35 1.92 -4.59 -0.54
CA MET A 35 1.90 -3.21 -1.02
C MET A 35 2.54 -3.03 -2.41
N ASP A 36 3.41 -3.96 -2.82
CA ASP A 36 4.16 -3.83 -4.08
C ASP A 36 3.36 -4.35 -5.28
N SER A 37 2.58 -5.41 -5.07
CA SER A 37 1.75 -6.04 -6.10
C SER A 37 0.26 -5.73 -5.97
N ASN A 38 -0.18 -5.15 -4.85
CA ASN A 38 -1.58 -5.03 -4.42
C ASN A 38 -2.30 -6.39 -4.34
N ARG A 39 -1.57 -7.50 -4.18
CA ARG A 39 -2.18 -8.81 -3.97
C ARG A 39 -2.83 -8.86 -2.60
N VAL A 40 -4.13 -9.14 -2.57
CA VAL A 40 -4.85 -9.46 -1.33
C VAL A 40 -4.44 -10.86 -0.84
N LEU A 41 -4.03 -10.94 0.41
CA LEU A 41 -3.57 -12.17 1.06
C LEU A 41 -4.58 -12.70 2.08
N TYR A 42 -5.39 -11.80 2.64
CA TYR A 42 -6.54 -12.10 3.49
C TYR A 42 -7.54 -10.93 3.40
N GLU A 43 -8.83 -11.24 3.45
CA GLU A 43 -9.89 -10.25 3.49
C GLU A 43 -11.12 -10.74 4.25
N SER A 44 -11.81 -9.80 4.90
CA SER A 44 -13.14 -9.99 5.46
C SER A 44 -13.93 -8.70 5.29
N ASN A 45 -15.06 -8.76 4.56
CA ASN A 45 -15.87 -7.58 4.19
C ASN A 45 -15.03 -6.38 3.67
N PRO A 46 -14.06 -6.60 2.75
CA PRO A 46 -13.03 -5.61 2.45
C PRO A 46 -13.58 -4.38 1.72
N HIS A 47 -14.69 -4.53 1.00
CA HIS A 47 -15.37 -3.48 0.21
C HIS A 47 -16.58 -2.85 0.92
N THR A 48 -16.83 -3.16 2.19
CA THR A 48 -17.93 -2.54 2.93
C THR A 48 -17.57 -1.10 3.30
N ILE A 49 -18.40 -0.15 2.85
CA ILE A 49 -18.24 1.28 3.13
C ILE A 49 -18.51 1.56 4.61
N ARG A 50 -17.55 2.22 5.29
CA ARG A 50 -17.62 2.56 6.71
C ARG A 50 -17.03 3.94 6.99
N SER A 51 -17.44 4.55 8.10
CA SER A 51 -16.71 5.73 8.62
C SER A 51 -15.31 5.29 9.04
N ILE A 52 -14.29 6.02 8.60
CA ILE A 52 -12.89 5.62 8.78
C ILE A 52 -12.14 6.42 9.85
N ALA A 53 -12.74 7.45 10.43
CA ALA A 53 -12.08 8.31 11.41
C ALA A 53 -10.71 8.82 10.92
N SER A 54 -9.74 8.94 11.83
CA SER A 54 -8.46 9.59 11.55
C SER A 54 -7.52 8.85 10.59
N ILE A 55 -7.82 7.64 10.10
CA ILE A 55 -7.02 7.05 9.02
C ILE A 55 -7.19 7.83 7.71
N SER A 56 -8.22 8.69 7.60
CA SER A 56 -8.32 9.70 6.52
C SER A 56 -7.08 10.60 6.41
N LYS A 57 -6.38 10.82 7.51
CA LYS A 57 -5.18 11.67 7.54
C LYS A 57 -4.02 11.09 6.73
N ILE A 58 -4.08 9.81 6.34
CA ILE A 58 -3.14 9.23 5.37
C ILE A 58 -3.21 10.02 4.06
N MET A 59 -4.42 10.27 3.53
CA MET A 59 -4.63 11.06 2.31
C MET A 59 -4.13 12.50 2.48
N THR A 60 -4.45 13.14 3.62
CA THR A 60 -3.97 14.50 3.90
C THR A 60 -2.44 14.58 3.99
N GLY A 61 -1.82 13.59 4.64
CA GLY A 61 -0.38 13.51 4.78
C GLY A 61 0.33 13.33 3.45
N ILE A 62 -0.12 12.39 2.61
CA ILE A 62 0.53 12.14 1.31
C ILE A 62 0.38 13.33 0.36
N LEU A 63 -0.79 13.98 0.30
CA LEU A 63 -0.96 15.19 -0.52
C LEU A 63 -0.09 16.35 -0.06
N ALA A 64 0.20 16.46 1.24
CA ALA A 64 1.13 17.46 1.75
C ALA A 64 2.58 17.16 1.32
N VAL A 65 2.98 15.88 1.39
CA VAL A 65 4.29 15.43 0.94
C VAL A 65 4.48 15.66 -0.57
N GLU A 66 3.48 15.34 -1.39
CA GLU A 66 3.49 15.52 -2.84
C GLU A 66 3.43 16.98 -3.30
N SER A 67 3.10 17.91 -2.40
CA SER A 67 2.93 19.33 -2.76
C SER A 67 4.23 20.04 -3.17
N GLY A 68 5.40 19.45 -2.89
CA GLY A 68 6.71 20.10 -3.07
C GLY A 68 6.98 21.25 -2.07
N LYS A 69 6.14 21.39 -1.03
CA LYS A 69 6.20 22.51 -0.07
C LYS A 69 6.64 22.12 1.34
N MET A 70 7.14 20.90 1.55
CA MET A 70 7.46 20.35 2.89
C MET A 70 8.40 21.23 3.73
N GLU A 71 9.36 21.91 3.08
CA GLU A 71 10.32 22.80 3.75
C GLU A 71 9.85 24.25 3.87
N LYS A 72 8.67 24.59 3.32
CA LYS A 72 8.11 25.95 3.40
C LYS A 72 7.54 26.21 4.78
N THR A 73 7.71 27.45 5.25
CA THR A 73 7.15 27.91 6.53
C THR A 73 5.67 28.21 6.38
N VAL A 74 4.89 27.73 7.34
CA VAL A 74 3.46 27.98 7.53
C VAL A 74 3.32 28.81 8.80
N THR A 75 2.62 29.95 8.69
CA THR A 75 2.20 30.73 9.86
C THR A 75 0.85 30.21 10.31
N VAL A 76 0.74 29.80 11.57
CA VAL A 76 -0.52 29.35 12.18
C VAL A 76 -1.46 30.55 12.30
N ASP A 77 -2.70 30.38 11.85
CA ASP A 77 -3.76 31.37 11.98
C ASP A 77 -4.90 30.85 12.86
N ASP A 78 -5.90 31.70 13.10
CA ASP A 78 -6.99 31.45 14.05
C ASP A 78 -7.89 30.26 13.66
N THR A 79 -7.72 29.67 12.47
CA THR A 79 -8.50 28.47 12.12
C THR A 79 -8.19 27.27 13.01
N VAL A 80 -7.02 27.21 13.64
CA VAL A 80 -6.72 26.14 14.62
C VAL A 80 -7.61 26.20 15.86
N LEU A 81 -8.15 27.39 16.19
CA LEU A 81 -9.02 27.58 17.35
C LEU A 81 -10.39 26.89 17.18
N LYS A 82 -10.77 26.59 15.93
CA LYS A 82 -12.02 25.89 15.60
C LYS A 82 -11.85 24.37 15.56
N ALA A 83 -10.62 23.86 15.65
CA ALA A 83 -10.37 22.43 15.64
C ALA A 83 -10.72 21.80 17.00
N TYR A 84 -11.43 20.67 16.97
CA TYR A 84 -11.78 19.89 18.16
C TYR A 84 -11.29 18.44 18.02
N GLY A 85 -11.32 17.68 19.11
CA GLY A 85 -10.78 16.31 19.15
C GLY A 85 -9.26 16.29 19.39
N SER A 86 -8.54 15.41 18.70
CA SER A 86 -7.07 15.37 18.84
C SER A 86 -6.44 16.61 18.21
N GLY A 87 -5.53 17.26 18.94
CA GLY A 87 -4.76 18.42 18.48
C GLY A 87 -3.25 18.24 18.70
N ILE A 88 -2.47 19.04 17.99
CA ILE A 88 -1.04 19.28 18.29
C ILE A 88 -0.84 20.56 19.11
N TYR A 89 -1.92 21.35 19.29
CA TYR A 89 -2.04 22.52 20.16
C TYR A 89 -1.09 23.67 19.79
N VAL A 90 -0.81 23.82 18.49
CA VAL A 90 -0.10 24.99 17.96
C VAL A 90 -0.99 26.24 18.05
N LYS A 91 -0.38 27.38 18.32
CA LYS A 91 -1.08 28.65 18.58
C LYS A 91 -0.95 29.63 17.41
N PRO A 92 -1.94 30.54 17.22
CA PRO A 92 -1.83 31.61 16.24
C PRO A 92 -0.52 32.41 16.33
N GLY A 93 0.04 32.72 15.15
CA GLY A 93 1.32 33.39 14.97
C GLY A 93 2.56 32.53 15.20
N GLU A 94 2.43 31.24 15.51
CA GLU A 94 3.54 30.30 15.42
C GLU A 94 3.96 30.06 13.97
N LYS A 95 5.27 29.88 13.76
CA LYS A 95 5.88 29.57 12.46
C LYS A 95 6.51 28.19 12.54
N LEU A 96 6.05 27.29 11.69
CA LEU A 96 6.57 25.93 11.57
C LEU A 96 6.59 25.50 10.10
N LYS A 97 7.43 24.53 9.75
CA LYS A 97 7.47 24.00 8.39
C LYS A 97 6.24 23.14 8.10
N LEU A 98 5.85 23.03 6.83
CA LEU A 98 4.76 22.11 6.46
C LEU A 98 5.06 20.68 6.92
N LYS A 99 6.32 20.24 6.85
CA LYS A 99 6.74 18.93 7.38
C LYS A 99 6.40 18.75 8.85
N ASP A 100 6.55 19.79 9.67
CA ASP A 100 6.27 19.75 11.09
C ASP A 100 4.78 19.52 11.32
N LEU A 101 3.92 20.20 10.54
CA LEU A 101 2.48 19.94 10.56
C LEU A 101 2.17 18.48 10.17
N VAL A 102 2.87 17.90 9.18
CA VAL A 102 2.66 16.51 8.77
C VAL A 102 3.10 15.52 9.87
N TYR A 103 4.21 15.78 10.56
CA TYR A 103 4.58 14.99 11.75
C TYR A 103 3.49 15.07 12.83
N GLY A 104 2.98 16.27 13.13
CA GLY A 104 1.89 16.46 14.09
C GLY A 104 0.61 15.74 13.67
N LEU A 105 0.27 15.81 12.38
CA LEU A 105 -0.86 15.10 11.77
C LEU A 105 -0.74 13.58 11.96
N MET A 106 0.41 13.00 11.63
CA MET A 106 0.57 11.55 11.62
C MET A 106 0.80 10.96 13.01
N LEU A 107 1.67 11.57 13.83
CA LEU A 107 2.03 11.04 15.16
C LEU A 107 0.96 11.34 16.21
N ARG A 108 0.39 12.55 16.19
CA ARG A 108 -0.58 13.00 17.21
C ARG A 108 -2.01 12.98 16.74
N SER A 109 -2.24 12.75 15.45
CA SER A 109 -3.58 12.81 14.86
C SER A 109 -4.22 14.21 14.97
N GLY A 110 -3.40 15.27 14.93
CA GLY A 110 -3.85 16.65 15.12
C GLY A 110 -4.83 17.11 14.03
N ASN A 111 -6.02 17.51 14.45
CA ASN A 111 -7.07 18.04 13.58
C ASN A 111 -6.80 19.50 13.21
N ASP A 112 -6.20 20.26 14.13
CA ASP A 112 -5.59 21.57 13.88
C ASP A 112 -4.54 21.51 12.77
N ALA A 113 -3.64 20.53 12.81
CA ALA A 113 -2.67 20.30 11.75
C ALA A 113 -3.35 19.97 10.41
N ALA A 114 -4.37 19.11 10.42
CA ALA A 114 -5.11 18.74 9.22
C ALA A 114 -5.74 19.95 8.51
N VAL A 115 -6.38 20.84 9.26
CA VAL A 115 -7.00 22.07 8.72
C VAL A 115 -5.94 23.02 8.19
N MET A 116 -4.84 23.22 8.92
CA MET A 116 -3.73 24.07 8.46
C MET A 116 -3.08 23.55 7.18
N ILE A 117 -2.82 22.24 7.10
CA ILE A 117 -2.29 21.59 5.89
C ILE A 117 -3.26 21.79 4.73
N ALA A 118 -4.54 21.53 4.93
CA ALA A 118 -5.55 21.64 3.89
C ALA A 118 -5.63 23.06 3.32
N LYS A 119 -5.64 24.08 4.19
CA LYS A 119 -5.61 25.48 3.77
C LYS A 119 -4.32 25.84 3.04
N TYR A 120 -3.17 25.44 3.57
CA TYR A 120 -1.88 25.83 3.00
C TYR A 120 -1.61 25.17 1.64
N VAL A 121 -1.93 23.89 1.50
CA VAL A 121 -1.68 23.11 0.28
C VAL A 121 -2.77 23.37 -0.76
N GLY A 122 -4.04 23.31 -0.37
CA GLY A 122 -5.19 23.45 -1.27
C GLY A 122 -5.71 24.88 -1.45
N GLY A 123 -5.20 25.86 -0.69
CA GLY A 123 -5.69 27.24 -0.65
C GLY A 123 -6.97 27.43 0.17
N SER A 124 -7.78 26.39 0.35
CA SER A 124 -8.90 26.32 1.29
C SER A 124 -9.26 24.87 1.60
N VAL A 125 -9.98 24.62 2.70
CA VAL A 125 -10.42 23.26 3.04
C VAL A 125 -11.29 22.63 1.94
N PRO A 126 -12.30 23.30 1.35
CA PRO A 126 -13.09 22.72 0.27
C PRO A 126 -12.26 22.38 -0.97
N LYS A 127 -11.29 23.23 -1.35
CA LYS A 127 -10.39 22.95 -2.48
C LYS A 127 -9.50 21.75 -2.18
N PHE A 128 -9.01 21.62 -0.95
CA PHE A 128 -8.21 20.47 -0.54
C PHE A 128 -9.02 19.16 -0.55
N VAL A 129 -10.28 19.19 -0.10
CA VAL A 129 -11.17 18.02 -0.17
C VAL A 129 -11.41 17.58 -1.61
N LYS A 130 -11.49 18.52 -2.57
CA LYS A 130 -11.50 18.16 -4.01
C LYS A 130 -10.23 17.43 -4.42
N LEU A 131 -9.04 17.87 -3.97
CA LEU A 131 -7.79 17.17 -4.23
C LEU A 131 -7.76 15.77 -3.62
N MET A 132 -8.31 15.59 -2.41
CA MET A 132 -8.43 14.28 -1.76
C MET A 132 -9.26 13.30 -2.60
N ASN A 133 -10.43 13.74 -3.08
CA ASN A 133 -11.30 12.88 -3.90
C ASN A 133 -10.75 12.67 -5.31
N GLN A 134 -10.08 13.67 -5.89
CA GLN A 134 -9.37 13.51 -7.16
C GLN A 134 -8.28 12.44 -7.03
N LYS A 135 -7.44 12.52 -5.98
CA LYS A 135 -6.41 11.52 -5.71
C LYS A 135 -6.99 10.14 -5.47
N ALA A 136 -8.09 10.05 -4.72
CA ALA A 136 -8.82 8.79 -4.51
C ALA A 136 -9.23 8.14 -5.85
N SER A 137 -9.78 8.94 -6.78
CA SER A 137 -10.12 8.47 -8.13
C SER A 137 -8.90 8.05 -8.94
N GLU A 138 -7.81 8.85 -8.92
CA GLU A 138 -6.56 8.57 -9.63
C GLU A 138 -5.92 7.24 -9.21
N ILE A 139 -6.00 6.89 -7.93
CA ILE A 139 -5.40 5.65 -7.40
C ILE A 139 -6.40 4.49 -7.28
N GLY A 140 -7.63 4.68 -7.78
CA GLY A 140 -8.62 3.61 -7.90
C GLY A 140 -9.40 3.28 -6.62
N MET A 141 -9.50 4.20 -5.66
CA MET A 141 -10.35 4.08 -4.47
C MET A 141 -11.82 4.33 -4.85
N LYS A 142 -12.51 3.30 -5.33
CA LYS A 142 -13.85 3.43 -5.94
C LYS A 142 -14.96 3.64 -4.91
N ASP A 143 -14.75 3.22 -3.68
CA ASP A 143 -15.75 3.17 -2.61
C ASP A 143 -15.42 4.17 -1.48
N THR A 144 -14.76 5.28 -1.86
CA THR A 144 -14.25 6.30 -0.93
C THR A 144 -14.85 7.68 -1.20
N THR A 145 -15.18 8.39 -0.13
CA THR A 145 -15.56 9.79 -0.18
C THR A 145 -14.96 10.54 1.01
N PHE A 146 -14.15 11.55 0.70
CA PHE A 146 -13.63 12.49 1.69
C PHE A 146 -14.48 13.76 1.72
N ASN A 147 -14.89 14.17 2.91
CA ASN A 147 -15.63 15.41 3.18
C ASN A 147 -14.81 16.43 3.96
N ASN A 148 -13.77 16.00 4.68
CA ASN A 148 -12.86 16.87 5.43
C ASN A 148 -11.45 16.25 5.54
N PRO A 149 -10.40 17.02 5.92
CA PRO A 149 -9.02 16.53 5.96
C PRO A 149 -8.69 15.70 7.22
N SER A 150 -9.64 15.56 8.15
CA SER A 150 -9.36 14.99 9.47
C SER A 150 -9.99 13.62 9.70
N GLY A 151 -11.10 13.32 9.02
CA GLY A 151 -11.95 12.16 9.30
C GLY A 151 -12.82 12.34 10.54
N LEU A 152 -13.00 13.55 11.05
CA LEU A 152 -14.01 13.84 12.06
C LEU A 152 -15.41 13.63 11.45
N ASP A 153 -16.30 13.00 12.22
CA ASP A 153 -17.73 13.01 11.93
C ASP A 153 -18.27 14.36 12.46
N GLU A 154 -18.52 15.32 11.57
CA GLU A 154 -18.96 16.69 11.93
C GLU A 154 -20.45 16.73 12.29
N LYS A 155 -21.26 15.89 11.61
CA LYS A 155 -22.68 15.60 11.88
C LYS A 155 -22.95 14.13 11.53
N GLU A 156 -24.06 13.54 11.96
CA GLU A 156 -24.34 12.10 11.78
C GLU A 156 -24.17 11.60 10.34
N GLN A 157 -24.37 12.47 9.34
CA GLN A 157 -24.27 12.17 7.90
C GLN A 157 -23.03 12.77 7.21
N ILE A 158 -22.20 13.55 7.90
CA ILE A 158 -21.03 14.22 7.32
C ILE A 158 -19.77 13.69 8.00
N GLY A 159 -19.13 12.72 7.34
CA GLY A 159 -17.88 12.10 7.75
C GLY A 159 -17.12 11.59 6.53
N ASN A 160 -15.91 11.09 6.73
CA ASN A 160 -15.16 10.45 5.64
C ASN A 160 -15.51 8.95 5.62
N PHE A 161 -15.81 8.44 4.44
CA PHE A 161 -16.17 7.04 4.23
C PHE A 161 -15.19 6.39 3.26
N SER A 162 -14.87 5.13 3.53
CA SER A 162 -14.00 4.32 2.68
C SER A 162 -14.21 2.85 3.03
N THR A 163 -13.38 1.98 2.47
CA THR A 163 -13.39 0.53 2.69
C THR A 163 -12.02 0.08 3.20
N ALA A 164 -11.91 -1.15 3.71
CA ALA A 164 -10.60 -1.66 4.12
C ALA A 164 -9.67 -1.78 2.90
N TYR A 165 -10.21 -2.22 1.76
CA TYR A 165 -9.50 -2.32 0.49
C TYR A 165 -8.96 -0.98 -0.01
N ASP A 166 -9.81 0.05 -0.07
CA ASP A 166 -9.40 1.37 -0.55
C ASP A 166 -8.34 2.01 0.35
N MET A 167 -8.44 1.82 1.66
CA MET A 167 -7.43 2.29 2.60
C MET A 167 -6.10 1.53 2.47
N ALA A 168 -6.13 0.25 2.09
CA ALA A 168 -4.93 -0.52 1.77
C ALA A 168 -4.27 -0.01 0.47
N LEU A 169 -5.06 0.33 -0.55
CA LEU A 169 -4.57 0.95 -1.78
C LEU A 169 -3.91 2.31 -1.50
N LEU A 170 -4.59 3.18 -0.74
CA LEU A 170 -4.08 4.48 -0.37
C LEU A 170 -2.76 4.38 0.38
N THR A 171 -2.66 3.43 1.30
CA THR A 171 -1.44 3.22 2.09
C THR A 171 -0.31 2.69 1.22
N SER A 172 -0.59 1.72 0.35
CA SER A 172 0.39 1.17 -0.59
C SER A 172 0.91 2.25 -1.55
N TYR A 173 0.04 3.14 -2.01
CA TYR A 173 0.43 4.34 -2.77
C TYR A 173 1.31 5.28 -1.95
N ALA A 174 0.87 5.67 -0.74
CA ALA A 174 1.59 6.62 0.10
C ALA A 174 2.98 6.10 0.51
N MET A 175 3.09 4.79 0.75
CA MET A 175 4.35 4.13 1.10
C MET A 175 5.33 4.02 -0.06
N GLN A 176 4.98 4.41 -1.29
CA GLN A 176 5.98 4.56 -2.37
C GLN A 176 6.84 5.82 -2.19
N ASN A 177 6.45 6.75 -1.32
CA ASN A 177 7.17 7.98 -1.06
C ASN A 177 8.05 7.88 0.19
N GLU A 178 9.36 8.06 0.03
CA GLU A 178 10.36 7.92 1.12
C GLU A 178 10.15 8.92 2.27
N ASP A 179 9.76 10.16 1.97
CA ASP A 179 9.47 11.16 3.00
C ASP A 179 8.24 10.74 3.83
N TYR A 180 7.22 10.20 3.17
CA TYR A 180 6.03 9.68 3.85
C TYR A 180 6.40 8.49 4.76
N GLN A 181 7.17 7.52 4.24
CA GLN A 181 7.67 6.36 5.01
C GLN A 181 8.38 6.82 6.29
N LYS A 182 9.31 7.78 6.17
CA LYS A 182 10.08 8.32 7.30
C LYS A 182 9.17 8.92 8.36
N ILE A 183 8.16 9.70 7.96
CA ILE A 183 7.23 10.35 8.89
C ILE A 183 6.42 9.30 9.64
N VAL A 184 5.81 8.34 8.96
CA VAL A 184 4.93 7.35 9.61
C VAL A 184 5.67 6.32 10.45
N GLY A 185 6.94 6.03 10.11
CA GLY A 185 7.83 5.18 10.90
C GLY A 185 8.46 5.87 12.11
N THR A 186 8.30 7.19 12.26
CA THR A 186 8.92 7.94 13.36
C THR A 186 8.18 7.71 14.68
N LYS A 187 8.92 7.25 15.71
CA LYS A 187 8.40 7.01 17.07
C LYS A 187 8.21 8.30 17.88
N LYS A 188 9.15 9.23 17.75
CA LYS A 188 9.21 10.50 18.48
C LYS A 188 9.73 11.60 17.57
N TYR A 189 9.06 12.76 17.59
CA TYR A 189 9.46 13.94 16.83
C TYR A 189 9.57 15.15 17.77
N THR A 190 10.65 15.91 17.67
CA THR A 190 10.88 17.12 18.47
C THR A 190 11.08 18.29 17.53
N LEU A 191 10.42 19.41 17.82
CA LEU A 191 10.55 20.65 17.05
C LEU A 191 10.57 21.86 17.98
N LYS A 192 11.17 22.94 17.50
CA LYS A 192 11.16 24.25 18.14
C LYS A 192 10.62 25.27 17.14
N THR A 193 9.55 25.97 17.53
CA THR A 193 8.97 27.09 16.78
C THR A 193 9.56 28.41 17.29
N ASN A 194 9.11 29.53 16.74
CA ASN A 194 9.41 30.87 17.26
C ASN A 194 8.76 31.16 18.63
N LYS A 195 7.84 30.32 19.12
CA LYS A 195 7.14 30.56 20.40
C LYS A 195 7.22 29.39 21.39
N ASN A 196 7.45 28.16 20.93
CA ASN A 196 7.33 26.98 21.77
C ASN A 196 8.24 25.83 21.32
N THR A 197 8.43 24.84 22.18
CA THR A 197 9.06 23.55 21.83
C THR A 197 8.06 22.44 22.04
N TYR A 198 7.94 21.55 21.06
CA TYR A 198 7.01 20.42 21.10
C TYR A 198 7.76 19.11 21.02
N VAL A 199 7.26 18.12 21.75
CA VAL A 199 7.70 16.73 21.69
C VAL A 199 6.48 15.87 21.43
N TRP A 200 6.45 15.20 20.29
CA TRP A 200 5.34 14.38 19.86
C TRP A 200 5.73 12.91 19.80
N HIS A 201 4.96 12.08 20.49
CA HIS A 201 5.09 10.63 20.46
C HIS A 201 4.03 10.03 19.54
N ASN A 202 4.41 9.06 18.72
CA ASN A 202 3.49 8.38 17.82
C ASN A 202 2.45 7.57 18.61
N LYS A 203 1.17 7.69 18.20
CA LYS A 203 0.07 6.92 18.79
C LYS A 203 0.03 5.46 18.34
N ASN A 204 0.71 5.09 17.25
CA ASN A 204 0.81 3.70 16.81
C ASN A 204 1.72 2.91 17.76
N LYS A 205 1.12 2.07 18.60
CA LYS A 205 1.85 1.25 19.57
C LYS A 205 2.73 0.19 18.91
N LEU A 206 2.36 -0.29 17.72
CA LEU A 206 3.08 -1.35 17.00
C LEU A 206 4.52 -0.98 16.68
N LEU A 207 4.82 0.31 16.48
CA LEU A 207 6.20 0.77 16.28
C LEU A 207 7.13 0.38 17.45
N ASN A 208 6.59 0.16 18.65
CA ASN A 208 7.36 -0.26 19.82
C ASN A 208 7.13 -1.72 20.21
N THR A 209 5.98 -2.31 19.84
CA THR A 209 5.59 -3.65 20.30
C THR A 209 5.73 -4.73 19.24
N TYR A 210 5.93 -4.38 17.97
CA TYR A 210 6.07 -5.33 16.87
C TYR A 210 7.26 -4.96 15.99
N GLN A 211 8.29 -5.82 16.00
CA GLN A 211 9.61 -5.51 15.44
C GLN A 211 9.62 -5.22 13.93
N TYR A 212 8.64 -5.75 13.19
CA TYR A 212 8.56 -5.59 11.74
C TYR A 212 7.79 -4.33 11.31
N THR A 213 7.17 -3.58 12.25
CA THR A 213 6.36 -2.41 11.90
C THR A 213 7.18 -1.30 11.27
N THR A 214 6.72 -0.82 10.12
CA THR A 214 7.32 0.29 9.36
C THR A 214 6.49 1.56 9.39
N GLY A 215 5.23 1.50 9.83
CA GLY A 215 4.34 2.67 9.83
C GLY A 215 2.89 2.34 10.19
N GLY A 216 2.03 3.35 10.05
CA GLY A 216 0.60 3.20 10.23
C GLY A 216 -0.11 4.46 10.69
N LYS A 217 -1.42 4.35 10.86
CA LYS A 217 -2.29 5.40 11.39
C LYS A 217 -3.45 4.79 12.18
N THR A 218 -3.63 5.25 13.41
CA THR A 218 -4.79 4.93 14.25
C THR A 218 -5.94 5.89 14.00
N GLY A 219 -7.18 5.45 14.24
CA GLY A 219 -8.39 6.26 14.19
C GLY A 219 -9.41 5.82 15.23
N PHE A 220 -10.17 6.80 15.72
CA PHE A 220 -11.31 6.54 16.59
C PHE A 220 -12.34 7.67 16.50
N THR A 221 -13.60 7.31 16.32
CA THR A 221 -14.76 8.14 16.64
C THR A 221 -15.84 7.26 17.26
N LYS A 222 -16.89 7.86 17.83
CA LYS A 222 -18.03 7.08 18.35
C LYS A 222 -18.70 6.25 17.24
N LYS A 223 -18.74 6.77 16.01
CA LYS A 223 -19.35 6.12 14.83
C LYS A 223 -18.44 5.06 14.20
N ALA A 224 -17.18 5.40 13.92
CA ALA A 224 -16.23 4.49 13.28
C ALA A 224 -15.72 3.38 14.21
N ARG A 225 -15.83 3.60 15.54
CA ARG A 225 -15.09 2.84 16.55
C ARG A 225 -13.59 2.86 16.24
N ARG A 226 -12.83 1.86 16.67
CA ARG A 226 -11.38 1.78 16.45
C ARG A 226 -11.12 1.40 14.99
N THR A 227 -10.28 2.18 14.32
CA THR A 227 -9.77 1.89 12.98
C THR A 227 -8.26 1.94 13.01
N LEU A 228 -7.60 1.03 12.29
CA LEU A 228 -6.15 0.97 12.24
C LEU A 228 -5.69 0.62 10.84
N VAL A 229 -4.67 1.34 10.37
CA VAL A 229 -3.82 0.96 9.25
C VAL A 229 -2.43 0.76 9.83
N SER A 230 -1.76 -0.34 9.49
CA SER A 230 -0.35 -0.55 9.84
C SER A 230 0.41 -1.18 8.69
N THR A 231 1.68 -0.86 8.57
CA THR A 231 2.58 -1.49 7.61
C THR A 231 3.69 -2.22 8.33
N ALA A 232 4.13 -3.34 7.76
CA ALA A 232 5.26 -4.10 8.25
C ALA A 232 6.06 -4.71 7.10
N SER A 233 7.36 -4.88 7.31
CA SER A 233 8.27 -5.44 6.30
C SER A 233 9.16 -6.52 6.90
N LYS A 234 9.23 -7.67 6.23
CA LYS A 234 10.10 -8.80 6.60
C LYS A 234 10.43 -9.61 5.34
N ASP A 235 11.68 -9.99 5.15
CA ASP A 235 12.13 -10.87 4.05
C ASP A 235 11.65 -10.40 2.66
N ASN A 236 11.76 -9.10 2.39
CA ASN A 236 11.29 -8.40 1.18
C ASN A 236 9.77 -8.42 0.94
N LEU A 237 8.98 -8.99 1.85
CA LEU A 237 7.53 -8.90 1.83
C LEU A 237 7.09 -7.63 2.57
N ASN A 238 6.34 -6.77 1.88
CA ASN A 238 5.92 -5.46 2.37
C ASN A 238 4.40 -5.46 2.51
N LEU A 239 3.92 -5.53 3.75
CA LEU A 239 2.52 -5.79 4.04
C LEU A 239 1.83 -4.55 4.60
N VAL A 240 0.59 -4.35 4.19
CA VAL A 240 -0.37 -3.45 4.84
C VAL A 240 -1.52 -4.25 5.41
N VAL A 241 -1.88 -3.95 6.65
CA VAL A 241 -3.11 -4.42 7.30
C VAL A 241 -4.00 -3.23 7.59
N VAL A 242 -5.29 -3.37 7.30
CA VAL A 242 -6.33 -2.41 7.68
C VAL A 242 -7.44 -3.14 8.42
N THR A 243 -7.87 -2.61 9.57
CA THR A 243 -9.09 -3.03 10.26
C THR A 243 -10.01 -1.84 10.52
N LEU A 244 -11.31 -2.06 10.33
CA LEU A 244 -12.37 -1.09 10.56
C LEU A 244 -13.37 -1.62 11.60
N ASN A 245 -13.59 -0.82 12.65
CA ASN A 245 -14.37 -1.18 13.83
C ASN A 245 -13.88 -2.49 14.45
N ASP A 246 -12.74 -2.39 15.13
CA ASP A 246 -12.02 -3.53 15.71
C ASP A 246 -11.63 -3.27 17.17
N GLY A 247 -12.23 -4.04 18.08
CA GLY A 247 -11.96 -3.93 19.52
C GLY A 247 -10.53 -4.30 19.93
N ASP A 248 -9.84 -5.14 19.16
CA ASP A 248 -8.52 -5.71 19.48
C ASP A 248 -7.47 -5.41 18.39
N ASP A 249 -7.66 -4.28 17.68
CA ASP A 249 -6.92 -3.86 16.49
C ASP A 249 -5.41 -4.12 16.52
N PHE A 250 -4.70 -3.77 17.60
CA PHE A 250 -3.26 -3.98 17.67
C PHE A 250 -2.87 -5.45 17.65
N LYS A 251 -3.60 -6.32 18.35
CA LYS A 251 -3.30 -7.76 18.37
C LYS A 251 -3.67 -8.41 17.05
N ASP A 252 -4.83 -8.04 16.48
CA ASP A 252 -5.28 -8.55 15.19
C ASP A 252 -4.32 -8.16 14.07
N HIS A 253 -3.76 -6.94 14.10
CA HIS A 253 -2.74 -6.52 13.15
C HIS A 253 -1.43 -7.33 13.28
N MET A 254 -0.95 -7.60 14.50
CA MET A 254 0.24 -8.46 14.69
C MET A 254 0.00 -9.86 14.14
N ASN A 255 -1.16 -10.45 14.44
CA ASN A 255 -1.54 -11.78 13.95
C ASN A 255 -1.64 -11.83 12.43
N LEU A 256 -2.23 -10.81 11.80
CA LEU A 256 -2.36 -10.74 10.34
C LEU A 256 -1.01 -10.56 9.64
N HIS A 257 -0.13 -9.71 10.18
CA HIS A 257 1.24 -9.58 9.65
C HIS A 257 2.01 -10.90 9.79
N ASP A 258 1.97 -11.53 10.97
CA ASP A 258 2.62 -12.82 11.19
C ASP A 258 2.06 -13.89 10.24
N TYR A 259 0.74 -13.95 10.07
CA TYR A 259 0.11 -14.83 9.08
C TYR A 259 0.66 -14.60 7.68
N GLY A 260 0.75 -13.34 7.23
CA GLY A 260 1.31 -12.98 5.94
C GLY A 260 2.75 -13.46 5.78
N PHE A 261 3.61 -13.17 6.76
CA PHE A 261 5.02 -13.56 6.75
C PHE A 261 5.26 -15.07 6.87
N THR A 262 4.37 -15.82 7.52
CA THR A 262 4.50 -17.28 7.64
C THR A 262 3.93 -18.03 6.44
N THR A 263 2.94 -17.45 5.76
CA THR A 263 2.17 -18.13 4.71
C THR A 263 2.72 -17.81 3.32
N TYR A 264 3.21 -16.59 3.11
CA TYR A 264 3.67 -16.12 1.82
C TYR A 264 5.16 -15.85 1.81
N GLN A 265 5.79 -16.21 0.69
CA GLN A 265 7.14 -15.78 0.38
C GLN A 265 7.10 -14.96 -0.91
N LYS A 266 7.94 -13.93 -0.99
CA LYS A 266 8.09 -13.15 -2.21
C LYS A 266 9.04 -13.84 -3.17
N TYR A 267 8.53 -14.23 -4.33
CA TYR A 267 9.31 -14.90 -5.36
C TYR A 267 9.68 -13.93 -6.47
N HIS A 268 10.94 -13.97 -6.87
CA HIS A 268 11.43 -13.29 -8.07
C HIS A 268 11.06 -14.11 -9.31
N ILE A 269 10.00 -13.71 -10.00
CA ILE A 269 9.44 -14.46 -11.14
C ILE A 269 10.18 -14.12 -12.42
N LEU A 270 10.41 -12.84 -12.69
CA LEU A 270 11.13 -12.36 -13.86
C LEU A 270 12.05 -11.20 -13.52
N LYS A 271 13.29 -11.28 -14.02
CA LYS A 271 14.27 -10.21 -13.91
C LYS A 271 14.04 -9.14 -14.97
N LYS A 272 14.23 -7.87 -14.58
CA LYS A 272 14.27 -6.74 -15.49
C LYS A 272 15.35 -6.92 -16.56
N GLY A 273 15.08 -6.33 -17.72
CA GLY A 273 15.95 -6.43 -18.88
C GLY A 273 15.44 -7.43 -19.91
N THR A 274 16.37 -8.00 -20.68
CA THR A 274 16.04 -8.77 -21.88
C THR A 274 15.31 -10.06 -21.54
N ILE A 275 14.18 -10.30 -22.19
CA ILE A 275 13.42 -11.55 -22.08
C ILE A 275 13.52 -12.35 -23.38
N LYS A 276 13.51 -13.68 -23.27
CA LYS A 276 13.45 -14.60 -24.42
C LYS A 276 12.13 -15.36 -24.35
N ILE A 277 11.32 -15.25 -25.40
CA ILE A 277 10.01 -15.91 -25.48
C ILE A 277 10.15 -17.09 -26.43
N LYS A 278 9.97 -18.31 -25.91
CA LYS A 278 10.12 -19.55 -26.69
C LYS A 278 9.06 -19.58 -27.81
N GLY A 279 9.50 -19.81 -29.05
CA GLY A 279 8.62 -19.90 -30.22
C GLY A 279 8.20 -18.56 -30.84
N GLU A 280 8.59 -17.42 -30.24
CA GLU A 280 8.36 -16.09 -30.80
C GLU A 280 9.24 -15.86 -32.04
N LYS A 281 8.65 -15.40 -33.14
CA LYS A 281 9.34 -15.21 -34.44
C LYS A 281 9.18 -13.82 -35.05
N TYR A 282 8.17 -13.07 -34.64
CA TYR A 282 7.82 -11.76 -35.20
C TYR A 282 8.86 -10.70 -34.84
N TYR A 283 9.35 -10.69 -33.59
CA TYR A 283 10.36 -9.77 -33.09
C TYR A 283 11.76 -10.38 -33.01
N LYS A 284 12.05 -11.45 -33.78
CA LYS A 284 13.31 -12.21 -33.73
C LYS A 284 14.60 -11.38 -33.87
N ASN A 285 14.53 -10.27 -34.60
CA ASN A 285 15.66 -9.37 -34.85
C ASN A 285 15.79 -8.26 -33.80
N GLU A 286 14.82 -8.13 -32.91
CA GLU A 286 14.74 -7.07 -31.93
C GLU A 286 15.08 -7.56 -30.52
N ARG A 287 15.22 -6.64 -29.59
CA ARG A 287 15.39 -6.93 -28.18
C ARG A 287 14.06 -6.66 -27.46
N LEU A 288 13.43 -7.73 -26.97
CA LEU A 288 12.29 -7.62 -26.07
C LEU A 288 12.79 -7.53 -24.62
N TYR A 289 12.21 -6.64 -23.83
CA TYR A 289 12.62 -6.45 -22.45
C TYR A 289 11.48 -5.93 -21.56
N ILE A 290 11.61 -6.14 -20.26
CA ILE A 290 10.76 -5.53 -19.23
C ILE A 290 11.57 -4.51 -18.42
N LYS A 291 10.90 -3.46 -17.93
CA LYS A 291 11.57 -2.34 -17.26
C LYS A 291 11.74 -2.52 -15.75
N LYS A 292 11.00 -3.43 -15.15
CA LYS A 292 10.98 -3.69 -13.71
C LYS A 292 11.06 -5.19 -13.46
N ASP A 293 11.64 -5.54 -12.32
CA ASP A 293 11.58 -6.91 -11.82
C ASP A 293 10.12 -7.27 -11.54
N VAL A 294 9.80 -8.55 -11.65
CA VAL A 294 8.47 -9.09 -11.39
C VAL A 294 8.59 -9.96 -10.16
N ASP A 295 8.34 -9.34 -9.01
CA ASP A 295 8.29 -10.02 -7.74
C ASP A 295 6.83 -10.17 -7.32
N TYR A 296 6.46 -11.35 -6.83
CA TYR A 296 5.09 -11.62 -6.41
C TYR A 296 5.06 -12.48 -5.14
N PRO A 297 4.21 -12.16 -4.16
CA PRO A 297 4.00 -13.02 -3.00
C PRO A 297 3.26 -14.28 -3.44
N ILE A 298 3.75 -15.47 -3.06
CA ILE A 298 3.19 -16.77 -3.44
C ILE A 298 3.15 -17.67 -2.19
N ARG A 299 2.03 -18.37 -1.99
CA ARG A 299 1.90 -19.39 -0.94
C ARG A 299 2.60 -20.68 -1.37
N MET A 300 3.11 -21.47 -0.44
CA MET A 300 3.92 -22.65 -0.81
C MET A 300 3.19 -23.66 -1.72
N ASP A 301 1.90 -23.87 -1.51
CA ASP A 301 1.01 -24.71 -2.33
C ASP A 301 0.60 -24.07 -3.67
N GLU A 302 0.74 -22.75 -3.84
CA GLU A 302 0.46 -22.05 -5.11
C GLU A 302 1.64 -22.13 -6.08
N LYS A 303 2.83 -22.49 -5.58
CA LYS A 303 4.09 -22.43 -6.32
C LYS A 303 4.08 -23.24 -7.62
N GLU A 304 3.50 -24.44 -7.58
CA GLU A 304 3.41 -25.31 -8.75
C GLU A 304 2.44 -24.79 -9.82
N GLY A 305 1.52 -23.90 -9.44
CA GLY A 305 0.53 -23.28 -10.32
C GLY A 305 1.03 -22.03 -11.05
N VAL A 306 2.25 -21.55 -10.76
CA VAL A 306 2.80 -20.33 -11.37
C VAL A 306 3.11 -20.58 -12.85
N ARG A 307 2.51 -19.80 -13.74
CA ARG A 307 2.77 -19.83 -15.18
C ARG A 307 2.99 -18.42 -15.71
N LEU A 308 3.75 -18.32 -16.80
CA LEU A 308 3.95 -17.07 -17.53
C LEU A 308 3.26 -17.16 -18.88
N ASN A 309 2.34 -16.24 -19.14
CA ASN A 309 1.70 -16.08 -20.44
C ASN A 309 2.22 -14.80 -21.10
N PHE A 310 2.68 -14.90 -22.35
CA PHE A 310 3.25 -13.77 -23.08
C PHE A 310 2.30 -13.36 -24.20
N GLU A 311 1.70 -12.17 -24.07
CA GLU A 311 0.81 -11.58 -25.06
C GLU A 311 1.55 -10.49 -25.83
N LEU A 312 1.75 -10.68 -27.13
CA LEU A 312 2.46 -9.72 -27.97
C LEU A 312 1.53 -9.12 -29.04
N ASP A 313 1.53 -7.79 -29.11
CA ASP A 313 0.88 -7.04 -30.17
C ASP A 313 1.83 -6.97 -31.37
N LYS A 314 1.43 -7.49 -32.53
CA LYS A 314 2.23 -7.38 -33.77
C LYS A 314 2.15 -5.96 -34.34
N LYS A 315 3.18 -5.14 -34.09
CA LYS A 315 3.24 -3.74 -34.52
C LYS A 315 4.08 -3.58 -35.78
N LYS A 316 3.46 -3.02 -36.83
CA LYS A 316 4.13 -2.73 -38.12
C LYS A 316 5.26 -1.69 -37.98
N GLN A 317 5.05 -0.66 -37.17
CA GLN A 317 6.05 0.38 -36.90
C GLN A 317 6.55 0.28 -35.47
N LEU A 318 7.84 -0.01 -35.31
CA LEU A 318 8.48 -0.09 -34.01
C LEU A 318 9.14 1.25 -33.65
N LYS A 319 8.80 1.74 -32.46
CA LYS A 319 9.50 2.82 -31.77
C LYS A 319 10.35 2.20 -30.67
N ASN A 320 11.61 2.62 -30.54
CA ASN A 320 12.43 2.23 -29.40
C ASN A 320 11.72 2.61 -28.09
N ASN A 321 11.75 1.72 -27.11
CA ASN A 321 11.02 1.84 -25.85
C ASN A 321 9.49 1.84 -26.01
N GLY A 322 8.99 1.44 -27.18
CA GLY A 322 7.56 1.23 -27.42
C GLY A 322 7.08 -0.06 -26.75
N LYS A 323 5.90 0.00 -26.12
CA LYS A 323 5.20 -1.18 -25.61
C LYS A 323 4.77 -2.06 -26.79
N VAL A 324 5.05 -3.36 -26.74
CA VAL A 324 4.70 -4.37 -27.77
C VAL A 324 3.92 -5.56 -27.21
N GLY A 325 3.49 -5.49 -25.96
CA GLY A 325 2.73 -6.56 -25.34
C GLY A 325 2.78 -6.51 -23.83
N ASN A 326 2.43 -7.62 -23.19
CA ASN A 326 2.53 -7.82 -21.75
C ASN A 326 2.95 -9.26 -21.45
N VAL A 327 3.64 -9.44 -20.33
CA VAL A 327 3.74 -10.73 -19.66
C VAL A 327 2.72 -10.77 -18.54
N GLU A 328 1.95 -11.84 -18.49
CA GLU A 328 0.98 -12.13 -17.44
C GLU A 328 1.53 -13.25 -16.56
N VAL A 329 1.61 -12.97 -15.26
CA VAL A 329 1.84 -13.98 -14.24
C VAL A 329 0.49 -14.59 -13.92
N LYS A 330 0.38 -15.91 -14.11
CA LYS A 330 -0.80 -16.69 -13.78
C LYS A 330 -0.55 -17.56 -12.54
N LEU A 331 -1.55 -17.66 -11.69
CA LEU A 331 -1.65 -18.67 -10.63
C LEU A 331 -2.86 -19.56 -10.98
N GLY A 332 -2.58 -20.77 -11.46
CA GLY A 332 -3.60 -21.57 -12.13
C GLY A 332 -4.09 -20.87 -13.40
N GLU A 333 -5.41 -20.70 -13.54
CA GLU A 333 -6.01 -20.02 -14.70
C GLU A 333 -6.09 -18.49 -14.55
N GLN A 334 -5.97 -17.98 -13.33
CA GLN A 334 -6.13 -16.55 -13.05
C GLN A 334 -4.85 -15.77 -13.35
N THR A 335 -4.96 -14.70 -14.13
CA THR A 335 -3.91 -13.69 -14.24
C THR A 335 -3.89 -12.83 -12.98
N VAL A 336 -2.78 -12.89 -12.25
CA VAL A 336 -2.62 -12.24 -10.94
C VAL A 336 -1.69 -11.03 -10.98
N TYR A 337 -0.88 -10.91 -12.04
CA TYR A 337 -0.01 -9.76 -12.26
C TYR A 337 0.28 -9.57 -13.75
N LYS A 338 0.37 -8.32 -14.22
CA LYS A 338 0.59 -8.01 -15.65
C LYS A 338 1.65 -6.93 -15.81
N VAL A 339 2.67 -7.20 -16.63
CA VAL A 339 3.82 -6.30 -16.82
C VAL A 339 4.02 -6.00 -18.30
N PRO A 340 4.17 -4.73 -18.71
CA PRO A 340 4.39 -4.38 -20.11
C PRO A 340 5.72 -4.91 -20.66
N ILE A 341 5.69 -5.41 -21.90
CA ILE A 341 6.88 -5.77 -22.68
C ILE A 341 7.20 -4.63 -23.64
N TYR A 342 8.48 -4.27 -23.71
CA TYR A 342 9.01 -3.21 -24.57
C TYR A 342 9.96 -3.77 -25.61
N VAL A 343 10.16 -3.01 -26.69
CA VAL A 343 11.08 -3.35 -27.78
C VAL A 343 12.18 -2.30 -27.95
N GLU A 344 13.38 -2.76 -28.24
CA GLU A 344 14.49 -1.97 -28.75
C GLU A 344 14.97 -2.57 -30.07
N LYS A 345 15.14 -1.72 -31.08
CA LYS A 345 15.75 -2.13 -32.35
C LYS A 345 17.19 -2.53 -32.10
N LYS A 346 17.61 -3.74 -32.49
CA LYS A 346 19.04 -4.08 -32.42
C LYS A 346 19.77 -3.17 -33.41
N GLN A 347 20.76 -2.40 -32.95
CA GLN A 347 21.63 -1.67 -33.87
C GLN A 347 22.28 -2.68 -34.82
N ALA A 348 22.13 -2.46 -36.12
CA ALA A 348 22.88 -3.22 -37.11
C ALA A 348 24.37 -3.05 -36.77
N LYS A 349 25.09 -4.15 -36.50
CA LYS A 349 26.55 -4.11 -36.49
C LYS A 349 26.96 -3.49 -37.82
N LYS A 350 27.55 -2.29 -37.82
CA LYS A 350 28.21 -1.75 -39.00
C LYS A 350 29.18 -2.83 -39.46
N LYS A 351 28.90 -3.47 -40.60
CA LYS A 351 29.90 -4.29 -41.28
C LYS A 351 31.05 -3.33 -41.56
N GLY A 352 32.17 -3.53 -40.88
CA GLY A 352 33.41 -2.83 -41.21
C GLY A 352 33.65 -3.05 -42.70
N TRP A 353 33.75 -1.96 -43.45
CA TRP A 353 34.21 -2.03 -44.82
C TRP A 353 35.66 -2.52 -44.75
N PHE A 354 35.88 -3.75 -45.17
CA PHE A 354 37.22 -4.19 -45.53
C PHE A 354 37.61 -3.37 -46.77
N HIS A 355 38.50 -2.40 -46.61
CA HIS A 355 39.29 -1.90 -47.72
C HIS A 355 40.30 -3.00 -48.08
N LEU A 356 40.05 -3.67 -49.21
CA LEU A 356 41.06 -4.40 -49.93
C LEU A 356 41.35 -3.59 -51.20
N TRP A 357 42.51 -2.93 -51.14
CA TRP A 357 43.40 -2.42 -52.19
C TRP A 357 42.80 -1.85 -53.48
#